data_AF-A0A9X8DR04-F1
#
_entry.id   AF-A0A9X8DR04-F1
#
_cell.length_a   1.000
_cell.length_b   1.000
_cell.length_c   1.000
_cell.angle_alpha   90.00
_cell.angle_beta   90.00
_cell.angle_gamma   90.00
#
_symmetry.space_group_name_H-M   'P 1'
#
loop_
_entity.id
_entity.type
_entity.pdbx_description
1 polymer ?
#
loop_
_entity_poly.entity_id
_entity_poly.type
_entity_poly.pdbx_seq_one_letter_code
_entity_poly.pdbx_strand_id
1 'polypeptide(L)'
;WHDMRTSDIVHELLQGHDINRFRATTGLPLATYFSAVKIMWLLRHVPGLRAKADAGDVLFGTIDTWLLWKLSGGAVHATDVSNASRTNLMDLHTLQWSDAGQAKNTYGTGCFFMMNTGTKPIPSTKGLLTTVGYQLGTSPCVYALEGSVAVAGKVVQWLRDNMKMISKPSDIESLALAVPDNGGCYFVPAFSGLYAPYWRSDARGVICGLTGYVTREHLARASLEAVAFQVMDVVHVMQEEAGIELSSLRVDGGMIENNLLMQIQADLLDSKVVRPVVSETTALGAAFAAGLAVGVWKDTEELVKTWHVAKVWRSEMHEDARAKLTSEWKKAIDRTLNWAD
;
A
#
# COMPACT_ATOMS: atom_id res chain seq x y z
N TRP A 1 -5.86 8.06 -6.66
CA TRP A 1 -5.31 8.36 -5.32
C TRP A 1 -3.95 9.04 -5.38
N HIS A 2 -3.02 8.64 -6.28
CA HIS A 2 -1.71 9.31 -6.55
C HIS A 2 -1.75 10.81 -6.95
N ASP A 3 -2.88 11.50 -6.84
CA ASP A 3 -3.01 12.88 -7.34
C ASP A 3 -2.52 13.87 -6.28
N MET A 4 -1.51 14.66 -6.64
CA MET A 4 -0.80 15.59 -5.74
C MET A 4 -1.32 17.03 -5.82
N ARG A 5 -2.40 17.34 -6.56
CA ARG A 5 -2.89 18.74 -6.72
C ARG A 5 -3.36 19.39 -5.42
N THR A 6 -3.48 18.61 -4.35
CA THR A 6 -4.01 19.03 -3.05
C THR A 6 -2.92 19.42 -2.07
N SER A 7 -1.64 19.45 -2.47
CA SER A 7 -0.52 19.87 -1.62
C SER A 7 -0.77 21.19 -0.90
N ASP A 8 -1.31 22.20 -1.60
CA ASP A 8 -1.58 23.52 -1.03
C ASP A 8 -2.67 23.47 0.05
N ILE A 9 -3.69 22.63 -0.16
CA ILE A 9 -4.78 22.40 0.82
C ILE A 9 -4.25 21.62 2.02
N VAL A 10 -3.30 20.71 1.82
CA VAL A 10 -2.61 20.03 2.94
C VAL A 10 -1.78 21.05 3.73
N HIS A 11 -0.99 21.92 3.08
CA HIS A 11 -0.23 22.97 3.75
C HIS A 11 -1.12 23.96 4.52
N GLU A 12 -2.27 24.36 3.96
CA GLU A 12 -3.27 25.18 4.66
C GLU A 12 -3.79 24.49 5.93
N LEU A 13 -4.15 23.20 5.85
CA LEU A 13 -4.64 22.42 6.99
C LEU A 13 -3.55 22.15 8.06
N LEU A 14 -2.28 22.31 7.72
CA LEU A 14 -1.12 22.23 8.61
C LEU A 14 -0.75 23.58 9.25
N GLN A 15 -1.37 24.71 8.88
CA GLN A 15 -1.06 25.99 9.53
C GLN A 15 -1.48 25.95 11.01
N GLY A 16 -0.48 25.92 11.90
CA GLY A 16 -0.65 25.78 13.34
C GLY A 16 -0.82 24.34 13.86
N HIS A 17 -0.68 23.31 13.01
CA HIS A 17 -0.90 21.91 13.36
C HIS A 17 0.11 20.95 12.70
N ASP A 18 0.27 19.75 13.25
CA ASP A 18 1.11 18.72 12.65
C ASP A 18 0.33 17.83 11.67
N ILE A 19 1.04 16.92 10.99
CA ILE A 19 0.43 15.94 10.08
C ILE A 19 -0.53 14.97 10.77
N ASN A 20 -0.57 14.91 12.10
CA ASN A 20 -1.38 13.98 12.87
C ASN A 20 -2.68 14.60 13.40
N ARG A 21 -2.99 15.86 13.03
CA ARG A 21 -4.19 16.64 13.44
C ARG A 21 -5.51 15.86 13.53
N PHE A 22 -5.77 14.93 12.61
CA PHE A 22 -7.00 14.12 12.55
C PHE A 22 -6.77 12.62 12.78
N ARG A 23 -5.55 12.22 13.15
CA ARG A 23 -5.12 10.81 13.27
C ARG A 23 -5.73 10.10 14.47
N ALA A 24 -6.07 10.82 15.53
CA ALA A 24 -6.75 10.25 16.71
C ALA A 24 -8.15 9.71 16.38
N THR A 25 -8.91 10.42 15.54
CA THR A 25 -10.29 10.05 15.15
C THR A 25 -10.32 9.11 13.92
N THR A 26 -9.47 9.38 12.94
CA THR A 26 -9.54 8.74 11.61
C THR A 26 -8.45 7.69 11.36
N GLY A 27 -7.42 7.63 12.22
CA GLY A 27 -6.23 6.79 12.02
C GLY A 27 -5.28 7.25 10.89
N LEU A 28 -5.59 8.34 10.19
CA LEU A 28 -4.86 8.84 9.03
C LEU A 28 -4.15 10.18 9.29
N PRO A 29 -2.96 10.42 8.70
CA PRO A 29 -2.34 11.74 8.67
C PRO A 29 -2.94 12.64 7.58
N LEU A 30 -2.71 13.95 7.70
CA LEU A 30 -2.92 14.92 6.63
C LEU A 30 -1.92 14.67 5.49
N ALA A 31 -2.41 14.10 4.40
CA ALA A 31 -1.62 13.83 3.19
C ALA A 31 -2.46 14.00 1.93
N THR A 32 -1.79 14.29 0.81
CA THR A 32 -2.39 14.38 -0.53
C THR A 32 -3.07 13.08 -0.99
N TYR A 33 -2.79 11.94 -0.35
CA TYR A 33 -3.31 10.62 -0.68
C TYR A 33 -4.83 10.48 -0.54
N PHE A 34 -5.43 11.03 0.52
CA PHE A 34 -6.81 10.71 0.95
C PHE A 34 -7.91 11.52 0.24
N SER A 35 -9.17 11.16 0.48
CA SER A 35 -10.33 11.72 -0.24
C SER A 35 -10.73 13.12 0.24
N ALA A 36 -10.74 13.41 1.54
CA ALA A 36 -11.20 14.69 2.10
C ALA A 36 -10.59 15.92 1.40
N VAL A 37 -9.26 15.98 1.25
CA VAL A 37 -8.57 17.09 0.57
C VAL A 37 -8.91 17.21 -0.93
N LYS A 38 -9.34 16.11 -1.58
CA LYS A 38 -9.81 16.13 -2.98
C LYS A 38 -11.25 16.61 -3.08
N ILE A 39 -12.10 16.28 -2.10
CA ILE A 39 -13.45 16.85 -1.97
C ILE A 39 -13.35 18.36 -1.76
N MET A 40 -12.48 18.81 -0.84
CA MET A 40 -12.19 20.23 -0.64
C MET A 40 -11.70 20.91 -1.92
N TRP A 41 -10.80 20.27 -2.68
CA TRP A 41 -10.35 20.81 -3.97
C TRP A 41 -11.52 20.95 -4.96
N LEU A 42 -12.36 19.92 -5.12
CA LEU A 42 -13.51 19.96 -6.02
C LEU A 42 -14.52 21.05 -5.63
N LEU A 43 -14.86 21.16 -4.34
CA LEU A 43 -15.79 22.18 -3.83
C LEU A 43 -15.25 23.61 -4.00
N ARG A 44 -13.92 23.81 -4.05
CA ARG A 44 -13.28 25.12 -4.31
C ARG A 44 -13.16 25.46 -5.79
N HIS A 45 -12.94 24.47 -6.66
CA HIS A 45 -12.53 24.70 -8.06
C HIS A 45 -13.60 24.38 -9.12
N VAL A 46 -14.66 23.63 -8.79
CA VAL A 46 -15.72 23.29 -9.74
C VAL A 46 -16.89 24.29 -9.61
N PRO A 47 -17.17 25.14 -10.63
CA PRO A 47 -18.19 26.18 -10.52
C PRO A 47 -19.57 25.62 -10.16
N GLY A 48 -20.21 26.21 -9.16
CA GLY A 48 -21.53 25.82 -8.67
C GLY A 48 -21.59 24.50 -7.87
N LEU A 49 -20.51 23.70 -7.82
CA LEU A 49 -20.53 22.42 -7.11
C LEU A 49 -20.76 22.61 -5.60
N ARG A 50 -20.19 23.65 -4.99
CA ARG A 50 -20.40 23.98 -3.57
C ARG A 50 -21.88 24.22 -3.27
N ALA A 51 -22.53 25.12 -4.03
CA ALA A 51 -23.94 25.43 -3.84
C ALA A 51 -24.85 24.20 -4.03
N LYS A 52 -24.55 23.33 -5.01
CA LYS A 52 -25.25 22.05 -5.18
C LYS A 52 -25.04 21.09 -4.02
N ALA A 53 -23.82 21.00 -3.47
CA ALA A 53 -23.53 20.17 -2.31
C ALA A 53 -24.23 20.68 -1.04
N ASP A 54 -24.27 22.00 -0.83
CA ASP A 54 -25.01 22.64 0.26
C ASP A 54 -26.53 22.46 0.12
N ALA A 55 -27.04 22.28 -1.11
CA ALA A 55 -28.45 21.97 -1.41
C ALA A 55 -28.80 20.47 -1.35
N GLY A 56 -27.81 19.57 -1.22
CA GLY A 56 -28.01 18.11 -1.26
C GLY A 56 -28.03 17.48 -2.66
N ASP A 57 -27.85 18.26 -3.73
CA ASP A 57 -27.82 17.81 -5.14
C ASP A 57 -26.53 17.03 -5.53
N VAL A 58 -25.65 16.74 -4.58
CA VAL A 58 -24.33 16.13 -4.82
C VAL A 58 -24.09 14.95 -3.89
N LEU A 59 -23.87 13.77 -4.48
CA LEU A 59 -23.40 12.60 -3.78
C LEU A 59 -21.88 12.46 -3.94
N PHE A 60 -21.15 12.41 -2.83
CA PHE A 60 -19.76 11.95 -2.84
C PHE A 60 -19.72 10.41 -2.77
N GLY A 61 -18.69 9.80 -3.34
CA GLY A 61 -18.44 8.37 -3.21
C GLY A 61 -17.02 7.99 -3.59
N THR A 62 -16.52 6.91 -3.00
CA THR A 62 -15.39 6.14 -3.53
C THR A 62 -15.87 5.27 -4.71
N ILE A 63 -14.96 4.50 -5.34
CA ILE A 63 -15.28 3.79 -6.60
C ILE A 63 -16.34 2.70 -6.39
N ASP A 64 -16.33 2.04 -5.23
CA ASP A 64 -17.39 1.14 -4.75
C ASP A 64 -18.76 1.82 -4.75
N THR A 65 -18.88 2.99 -4.12
CA THR A 65 -20.12 3.77 -4.06
C THR A 65 -20.63 4.17 -5.44
N TRP A 66 -19.73 4.60 -6.32
CA TRP A 66 -20.08 4.97 -7.69
C TRP A 66 -20.58 3.76 -8.50
N LEU A 67 -19.90 2.62 -8.40
CA LEU A 67 -20.32 1.40 -9.07
C LEU A 67 -21.67 0.89 -8.52
N LEU A 68 -21.85 0.90 -7.21
CA LEU A 68 -23.12 0.51 -6.56
C LEU A 68 -24.28 1.44 -6.96
N TRP A 69 -24.05 2.75 -6.99
CA TRP A 69 -25.03 3.72 -7.50
C TRP A 69 -25.40 3.47 -8.96
N LYS A 70 -24.41 3.19 -9.82
CA LYS A 70 -24.64 2.90 -11.24
C LYS A 70 -25.33 1.57 -11.50
N LEU A 71 -24.98 0.52 -10.75
CA LEU A 71 -25.57 -0.83 -10.89
C LEU A 71 -26.98 -0.92 -10.30
N SER A 72 -27.27 -0.14 -9.25
CA SER A 72 -28.62 -0.03 -8.66
C SER A 72 -29.55 0.95 -9.39
N GLY A 73 -29.13 1.52 -10.53
CA GLY A 73 -29.91 2.51 -11.27
C GLY A 73 -30.15 3.83 -10.54
N GLY A 74 -29.37 4.13 -9.50
CA GLY A 74 -29.57 5.27 -8.60
C GLY A 74 -30.41 4.98 -7.35
N ALA A 75 -30.71 3.71 -7.05
CA ALA A 75 -31.47 3.34 -5.86
C ALA A 75 -30.61 3.19 -4.58
N VAL A 76 -29.30 2.94 -4.70
CA VAL A 76 -28.40 2.68 -3.55
C VAL A 76 -27.18 3.59 -3.59
N HIS A 77 -27.10 4.50 -2.61
CA HIS A 77 -25.90 5.27 -2.29
C HIS A 77 -25.33 4.76 -0.98
N ALA A 78 -24.26 3.96 -1.04
CA ALA A 78 -23.61 3.36 0.13
C ALA A 78 -22.12 3.05 -0.14
N THR A 79 -21.38 2.82 0.93
CA THR A 79 -19.99 2.37 0.95
C THR A 79 -19.81 1.34 2.07
N ASP A 80 -18.78 0.50 2.00
CA ASP A 80 -18.39 -0.34 3.12
C ASP A 80 -17.46 0.40 4.08
N VAL A 81 -17.31 -0.09 5.31
CA VAL A 81 -16.47 0.54 6.35
C VAL A 81 -14.98 0.59 6.00
N SER A 82 -14.46 -0.34 5.19
CA SER A 82 -13.07 -0.29 4.74
C SER A 82 -12.84 0.87 3.78
N ASN A 83 -13.64 1.04 2.72
CA ASN A 83 -13.55 2.20 1.83
C ASN A 83 -13.85 3.52 2.56
N ALA A 84 -14.86 3.54 3.43
CA ALA A 84 -15.20 4.71 4.23
C ALA A 84 -14.04 5.16 5.13
N SER A 85 -13.29 4.24 5.75
CA SER A 85 -12.10 4.59 6.55
C SER A 85 -11.03 5.34 5.75
N ARG A 86 -10.95 5.13 4.43
CA ARG A 86 -9.96 5.79 3.53
C ARG A 86 -10.28 7.23 3.19
N THR A 87 -11.45 7.72 3.61
CA THR A 87 -11.92 9.06 3.26
C THR A 87 -11.29 10.17 4.09
N ASN A 88 -10.78 9.85 5.29
CA ASN A 88 -10.47 10.80 6.38
C ASN A 88 -11.73 11.49 6.98
N LEU A 89 -12.91 10.89 6.82
CA LEU A 89 -14.21 11.40 7.31
C LEU A 89 -14.98 10.41 8.21
N MET A 90 -14.44 9.21 8.46
CA MET A 90 -15.08 8.18 9.30
C MET A 90 -14.38 8.08 10.67
N ASP A 91 -15.18 8.03 11.74
CA ASP A 91 -14.71 7.65 13.08
C ASP A 91 -14.45 6.13 13.13
N LEU A 92 -13.32 5.74 13.69
CA LEU A 92 -12.91 4.34 13.74
C LEU A 92 -13.52 3.52 14.89
N HIS A 93 -14.11 4.13 15.92
CA HIS A 93 -14.25 3.53 17.26
C HIS A 93 -15.41 2.53 17.49
N THR A 94 -16.07 2.01 16.44
CA THR A 94 -17.29 1.17 16.61
C THR A 94 -17.10 -0.37 16.55
N LEU A 95 -15.91 -0.89 16.15
CA LEU A 95 -15.21 -2.20 16.44
C LEU A 95 -15.97 -3.53 16.12
N GLN A 96 -15.51 -4.82 16.10
CA GLN A 96 -14.38 -5.74 16.48
C GLN A 96 -14.23 -6.96 15.45
N TRP A 97 -13.77 -8.17 15.85
CA TRP A 97 -13.70 -9.52 15.17
C TRP A 97 -12.92 -9.84 13.87
N SER A 98 -11.60 -10.00 14.02
CA SER A 98 -10.76 -10.97 13.28
C SER A 98 -9.50 -11.33 14.09
N ASP A 99 -8.67 -12.25 13.61
CA ASP A 99 -7.46 -12.73 14.31
C ASP A 99 -6.22 -11.88 14.02
N ALA A 100 -5.56 -11.40 15.09
CA ALA A 100 -4.39 -10.53 14.99
C ALA A 100 -3.12 -11.26 14.47
N GLY A 101 -2.21 -10.51 13.85
CA GLY A 101 -0.87 -10.97 13.45
C GLY A 101 -0.77 -11.67 12.10
N GLN A 102 -1.88 -11.90 11.40
CA GLN A 102 -1.85 -12.25 9.98
C GLN A 102 -1.67 -10.97 9.13
N ALA A 103 -0.82 -11.02 8.12
CA ALA A 103 -0.60 -9.88 7.22
C ALA A 103 -0.53 -10.27 5.74
N LYS A 104 -0.89 -9.31 4.88
CA LYS A 104 -0.84 -9.46 3.42
C LYS A 104 -0.26 -8.21 2.76
N ASN A 105 0.42 -8.38 1.62
CA ASN A 105 0.84 -7.27 0.76
C ASN A 105 0.39 -7.47 -0.69
N THR A 106 -0.26 -6.44 -1.24
CA THR A 106 -0.69 -6.38 -2.63
C THR A 106 0.34 -5.65 -3.48
N TYR A 107 0.99 -6.34 -4.42
CA TYR A 107 1.97 -5.77 -5.35
C TYR A 107 1.29 -5.34 -6.66
N GLY A 108 0.73 -4.13 -6.66
CA GLY A 108 0.14 -3.49 -7.83
C GLY A 108 0.99 -2.31 -8.33
N THR A 109 0.33 -1.24 -8.78
CA THR A 109 0.97 0.03 -9.15
C THR A 109 1.80 0.62 -7.99
N GLY A 110 1.27 0.50 -6.77
CA GLY A 110 1.96 0.64 -5.49
C GLY A 110 1.87 -0.66 -4.68
N CYS A 111 2.54 -0.73 -3.53
CA CYS A 111 2.34 -1.83 -2.56
C CYS A 111 1.40 -1.39 -1.44
N PHE A 112 0.53 -2.30 -1.00
CA PHE A 112 -0.40 -2.08 0.11
C PHE A 112 -0.30 -3.22 1.10
N PHE A 113 0.46 -2.98 2.17
CA PHE A 113 0.64 -3.91 3.26
C PHE A 113 -0.43 -3.67 4.32
N MET A 114 -1.14 -4.72 4.74
CA MET A 114 -2.08 -4.68 5.86
C MET A 114 -1.75 -5.79 6.86
N MET A 115 -1.50 -5.44 8.12
CA MET A 115 -1.43 -6.37 9.26
C MET A 115 -2.72 -6.29 10.06
N ASN A 116 -3.41 -7.42 10.22
CA ASN A 116 -4.59 -7.53 11.06
C ASN A 116 -4.21 -7.29 12.53
N THR A 117 -4.80 -6.29 13.19
CA THR A 117 -4.61 -6.03 14.63
C THR A 117 -5.76 -6.57 15.47
N GLY A 118 -6.58 -7.42 14.86
CA GLY A 118 -7.85 -7.90 15.38
C GLY A 118 -8.83 -6.75 15.54
N THR A 119 -9.05 -6.34 16.79
CA THR A 119 -10.32 -5.75 17.21
C THR A 119 -10.20 -4.49 18.04
N LYS A 120 -8.97 -4.17 18.44
CA LYS A 120 -8.58 -2.93 19.09
C LYS A 120 -7.83 -2.09 18.05
N PRO A 121 -8.04 -0.77 17.96
CA PRO A 121 -7.17 0.05 17.14
C PRO A 121 -5.77 0.02 17.74
N ILE A 122 -4.75 -0.07 16.90
CA ILE A 122 -3.39 0.28 17.28
C ILE A 122 -3.11 1.64 16.63
N PRO A 123 -3.21 2.76 17.37
CA PRO A 123 -2.87 4.08 16.86
C PRO A 123 -1.38 4.13 16.51
N SER A 124 -1.06 4.22 15.22
CA SER A 124 0.33 4.33 14.79
C SER A 124 0.91 5.68 15.20
N THR A 125 2.13 5.66 15.73
CA THR A 125 2.99 6.81 16.03
C THR A 125 4.10 7.00 14.99
N LYS A 126 4.50 5.94 14.27
CA LYS A 126 5.67 5.91 13.37
C LYS A 126 5.34 5.95 11.87
N GLY A 127 4.20 6.56 11.50
CA GLY A 127 3.88 6.80 10.09
C GLY A 127 3.25 5.62 9.35
N LEU A 128 2.64 4.66 10.04
CA LEU A 128 1.64 3.77 9.45
C LEU A 128 0.26 4.44 9.50
N LEU A 129 -0.75 3.74 9.00
CA LEU A 129 -2.16 4.12 9.05
C LEU A 129 -2.90 3.13 9.95
N THR A 130 -3.72 3.62 10.89
CA THR A 130 -4.70 2.78 11.58
C THR A 130 -5.97 2.80 10.73
N THR A 131 -6.46 1.63 10.28
CA THR A 131 -7.53 1.56 9.28
C THR A 131 -8.49 0.42 9.58
N VAL A 132 -9.73 0.52 9.11
CA VAL A 132 -10.64 -0.64 9.13
C VAL A 132 -10.12 -1.70 8.15
N GLY A 133 -10.14 -2.96 8.60
CA GLY A 133 -9.91 -4.14 7.78
C GLY A 133 -11.16 -4.55 7.01
N TYR A 134 -12.24 -4.91 7.73
CA TYR A 134 -13.55 -5.28 7.17
C TYR A 134 -14.64 -5.29 8.26
N GLN A 135 -15.91 -5.39 7.88
CA GLN A 135 -17.02 -5.77 8.76
C GLN A 135 -17.98 -6.71 8.01
N LEU A 136 -18.56 -7.70 8.69
CA LEU A 136 -19.43 -8.72 8.09
C LEU A 136 -20.83 -8.73 8.71
N GLY A 137 -21.74 -7.93 8.15
CA GLY A 137 -23.11 -7.80 8.66
C GLY A 137 -23.13 -7.20 10.07
N THR A 138 -23.89 -7.82 10.98
CA THR A 138 -23.90 -7.45 12.42
C THR A 138 -22.76 -8.07 13.21
N SER A 139 -21.86 -8.85 12.58
CA SER A 139 -20.55 -9.07 13.21
C SER A 139 -19.89 -7.69 13.39
N PRO A 140 -19.25 -7.46 14.55
CA PRO A 140 -18.37 -6.33 14.76
C PRO A 140 -17.30 -6.11 13.61
N CYS A 141 -16.76 -4.89 13.50
CA CYS A 141 -15.75 -4.34 12.55
C CYS A 141 -14.23 -4.44 12.94
N VAL A 142 -13.42 -4.96 12.03
CA VAL A 142 -11.99 -5.33 12.18
C VAL A 142 -11.03 -4.16 11.94
N TYR A 143 -9.84 -4.22 12.52
CA TYR A 143 -8.72 -3.31 12.22
C TYR A 143 -7.55 -3.93 11.49
N ALA A 144 -6.85 -3.07 10.75
CA ALA A 144 -5.47 -3.28 10.37
C ALA A 144 -4.60 -2.07 10.70
N LEU A 145 -3.31 -2.31 10.88
CA LEU A 145 -2.27 -1.34 10.51
C LEU A 145 -2.03 -1.48 9.01
N GLU A 146 -2.02 -0.37 8.28
CA GLU A 146 -1.63 -0.33 6.87
C GLU A 146 -0.38 0.54 6.64
N GLY A 147 0.51 0.07 5.78
CA GLY A 147 1.55 0.88 5.16
C GLY A 147 1.34 0.92 3.66
N SER A 148 1.13 2.12 3.14
CA SER A 148 0.97 2.39 1.71
C SER A 148 2.32 2.76 1.09
N VAL A 149 2.75 2.06 0.05
CA VAL A 149 3.93 2.38 -0.76
C VAL A 149 3.47 2.90 -2.12
N ALA A 150 3.75 4.17 -2.43
CA ALA A 150 3.18 4.83 -3.61
C ALA A 150 3.65 4.27 -4.96
N VAL A 151 4.85 3.68 -5.03
CA VAL A 151 5.49 3.24 -6.28
C VAL A 151 6.08 1.85 -6.11
N ALA A 152 5.39 0.87 -6.67
CA ALA A 152 5.84 -0.52 -6.82
C ALA A 152 5.90 -0.87 -8.32
N GLY A 153 4.88 -1.52 -8.89
CA GLY A 153 4.82 -1.87 -10.31
C GLY A 153 4.90 -0.66 -11.25
N LYS A 154 4.62 0.55 -10.76
CA LYS A 154 4.85 1.81 -11.47
C LYS A 154 6.35 2.07 -11.77
N VAL A 155 7.29 1.51 -11.02
CA VAL A 155 8.73 1.56 -11.37
C VAL A 155 9.03 0.73 -12.62
N VAL A 156 8.44 -0.47 -12.72
CA VAL A 156 8.57 -1.36 -13.88
C VAL A 156 7.89 -0.74 -15.12
N GLN A 157 6.73 -0.11 -14.93
CA GLN A 157 6.06 0.66 -15.99
C GLN A 157 6.94 1.82 -16.48
N TRP A 158 7.56 2.59 -15.57
CA TRP A 158 8.46 3.69 -15.93
C TRP A 158 9.73 3.20 -16.67
N LEU A 159 10.30 2.05 -16.28
CA LEU A 159 11.42 1.44 -17.01
C LEU A 159 11.05 1.05 -18.44
N ARG A 160 9.82 0.57 -18.67
CA ARG A 160 9.26 0.26 -20.00
C ARG A 160 8.94 1.51 -20.80
N ASP A 161 8.20 2.44 -20.20
CA ASP A 161 7.52 3.52 -20.91
C ASP A 161 8.39 4.76 -21.08
N ASN A 162 9.26 5.07 -20.11
CA ASN A 162 10.14 6.23 -20.14
C ASN A 162 11.58 5.84 -20.48
N MET A 163 12.18 4.88 -19.75
CA MET A 163 13.59 4.51 -19.94
C MET A 163 13.84 3.54 -21.11
N LYS A 164 12.77 2.92 -21.66
CA LYS A 164 12.82 1.93 -22.76
C LYS A 164 13.78 0.75 -22.50
N MET A 165 14.02 0.40 -21.24
CA MET A 165 14.92 -0.69 -20.85
C MET A 165 14.34 -2.09 -21.06
N ILE A 166 13.00 -2.19 -21.12
CA ILE A 166 12.22 -3.42 -21.29
C ILE A 166 11.05 -3.16 -22.24
N SER A 167 10.53 -4.19 -22.91
CA SER A 167 9.42 -4.06 -23.87
C SER A 167 8.05 -4.34 -23.23
N LYS A 168 7.99 -5.29 -22.30
CA LYS A 168 6.83 -5.62 -21.46
C LYS A 168 7.25 -5.76 -19.99
N PRO A 169 6.35 -5.59 -19.01
CA PRO A 169 6.74 -5.60 -17.60
C PRO A 169 7.41 -6.90 -17.12
N SER A 170 7.11 -8.05 -17.74
CA SER A 170 7.71 -9.34 -17.39
C SER A 170 9.16 -9.53 -17.88
N ASP A 171 9.67 -8.70 -18.79
CA ASP A 171 11.07 -8.78 -19.21
C ASP A 171 12.06 -8.41 -18.09
N ILE A 172 11.58 -7.66 -17.07
CA ILE A 172 12.44 -7.15 -15.99
C ILE A 172 13.06 -8.27 -15.16
N GLU A 173 12.39 -9.42 -15.01
CA GLU A 173 12.92 -10.54 -14.24
C GLU A 173 14.14 -11.15 -14.94
N SER A 174 14.02 -11.48 -16.24
CA SER A 174 15.14 -11.98 -17.03
C SER A 174 16.29 -10.96 -17.13
N LEU A 175 15.98 -9.66 -17.19
CA LEU A 175 16.98 -8.59 -17.21
C LEU A 175 17.70 -8.43 -15.87
N ALA A 176 17.01 -8.59 -14.73
CA ALA A 176 17.58 -8.52 -13.39
C ALA A 176 18.29 -9.83 -12.94
N LEU A 177 17.95 -10.97 -13.56
CA LEU A 177 18.64 -12.26 -13.37
C LEU A 177 19.96 -12.36 -14.14
N ALA A 178 20.21 -11.48 -15.11
CA ALA A 178 21.48 -11.43 -15.86
C ALA A 178 22.68 -10.93 -15.03
N VAL A 179 22.43 -10.46 -13.80
CA VAL A 179 23.43 -10.04 -12.81
C VAL A 179 23.13 -10.69 -11.46
N PRO A 180 24.15 -10.99 -10.62
CA PRO A 180 23.93 -11.63 -9.32
C PRO A 180 23.30 -10.68 -8.29
N ASP A 181 23.68 -9.40 -8.33
CA ASP A 181 23.37 -8.37 -7.35
C ASP A 181 23.08 -7.00 -8.01
N ASN A 182 22.89 -5.96 -7.20
CA ASN A 182 22.59 -4.59 -7.65
C ASN A 182 23.82 -3.77 -8.08
N GLY A 183 25.03 -4.32 -8.05
CA GLY A 183 26.28 -3.63 -8.43
C GLY A 183 26.66 -2.47 -7.52
N GLY A 184 26.07 -2.41 -6.31
CA GLY A 184 26.17 -1.28 -5.38
C GLY A 184 25.25 -0.10 -5.70
N CYS A 185 24.37 -0.22 -6.71
CA CYS A 185 23.43 0.85 -7.07
C CYS A 185 22.06 0.66 -6.40
N TYR A 186 21.44 1.78 -6.03
CA TYR A 186 20.17 1.85 -5.33
C TYR A 186 19.24 2.83 -6.03
N PHE A 187 17.94 2.52 -6.07
CA PHE A 187 16.92 3.37 -6.64
C PHE A 187 15.81 3.62 -5.61
N VAL A 188 15.65 4.86 -5.15
CA VAL A 188 14.46 5.26 -4.38
C VAL A 188 13.41 5.81 -5.37
N PRO A 189 12.30 5.11 -5.64
CA PRO A 189 11.42 5.42 -6.76
C PRO A 189 10.32 6.42 -6.37
N ALA A 190 10.67 7.50 -5.66
CA ALA A 190 9.75 8.49 -5.09
C ALA A 190 9.13 9.44 -6.15
N PHE A 191 8.52 8.89 -7.20
CA PHE A 191 7.88 9.66 -8.30
C PHE A 191 6.66 10.50 -7.87
N SER A 192 6.23 10.40 -6.61
CA SER A 192 5.07 11.11 -6.07
C SER A 192 5.27 11.40 -4.57
N GLY A 193 6.52 11.63 -4.16
CA GLY A 193 6.95 11.59 -2.76
C GLY A 193 7.14 10.16 -2.24
N LEU A 194 7.54 10.04 -0.97
CA LEU A 194 7.49 8.81 -0.19
C LEU A 194 6.24 8.81 0.70
N TYR A 195 5.56 7.67 0.79
CA TYR A 195 4.41 7.46 1.68
C TYR A 195 4.91 6.78 2.96
N ALA A 196 4.19 5.80 3.53
CA ALA A 196 4.58 5.14 4.77
C ALA A 196 5.97 4.44 4.66
N PRO A 197 6.79 4.44 5.72
CA PRO A 197 6.60 5.15 7.00
C PRO A 197 6.92 6.66 6.94
N TYR A 198 7.56 7.14 5.87
CA TYR A 198 8.23 8.46 5.81
C TYR A 198 7.30 9.69 5.70
N TRP A 199 6.25 9.62 4.88
CA TRP A 199 5.34 10.72 4.52
C TRP A 199 6.05 12.02 4.07
N ARG A 200 6.93 11.89 3.06
CA ARG A 200 7.77 12.96 2.52
C ARG A 200 7.32 13.33 1.10
N SER A 201 6.47 14.33 0.99
CA SER A 201 5.94 14.86 -0.28
C SER A 201 6.99 15.61 -1.12
N ASP A 202 8.06 16.06 -0.48
CA ASP A 202 9.25 16.70 -1.05
C ASP A 202 10.19 15.69 -1.76
N ALA A 203 10.14 14.41 -1.40
CA ALA A 203 11.04 13.38 -1.93
C ALA A 203 10.85 13.13 -3.43
N ARG A 204 11.92 12.83 -4.16
CA ARG A 204 11.92 12.59 -5.63
C ARG A 204 12.71 11.36 -6.04
N GLY A 205 12.42 10.82 -7.23
CA GLY A 205 13.10 9.63 -7.75
C GLY A 205 14.62 9.81 -7.85
N VAL A 206 15.40 9.04 -7.08
CA VAL A 206 16.87 9.12 -7.02
C VAL A 206 17.48 7.75 -7.29
N ILE A 207 18.41 7.69 -8.25
CA ILE A 207 19.30 6.55 -8.47
C ILE A 207 20.70 6.96 -8.01
N CYS A 208 21.32 6.17 -7.14
CA CYS A 208 22.65 6.43 -6.57
C CYS A 208 23.51 5.16 -6.54
N GLY A 209 24.81 5.30 -6.22
CA GLY A 209 25.76 4.19 -6.22
C GLY A 209 26.27 3.77 -7.61
N LEU A 210 26.06 4.62 -8.63
CA LEU A 210 26.52 4.36 -9.99
C LEU A 210 28.05 4.38 -10.08
N THR A 211 28.62 3.34 -10.69
CA THR A 211 30.05 3.22 -11.03
C THR A 211 30.19 2.76 -12.48
N GLY A 212 31.41 2.77 -13.03
CA GLY A 212 31.68 2.27 -14.39
C GLY A 212 31.42 0.75 -14.59
N TYR A 213 31.10 0.01 -13.53
CA TYR A 213 30.66 -1.39 -13.58
C TYR A 213 29.14 -1.54 -13.74
N VAL A 214 28.36 -0.54 -13.34
CA VAL A 214 26.88 -0.63 -13.29
C VAL A 214 26.28 -0.63 -14.69
N THR A 215 25.38 -1.57 -14.95
CA THR A 215 24.69 -1.75 -16.23
C THR A 215 23.16 -1.62 -16.08
N ARG A 216 22.42 -1.66 -17.19
CA ARG A 216 20.94 -1.63 -17.16
C ARG A 216 20.33 -2.85 -16.45
N GLU A 217 21.03 -3.98 -16.44
CA GLU A 217 20.68 -5.21 -15.72
C GLU A 217 20.72 -4.98 -14.21
N HIS A 218 21.79 -4.33 -13.72
CA HIS A 218 21.91 -3.87 -12.33
C HIS A 218 20.83 -2.84 -11.96
N LEU A 219 20.48 -1.91 -12.87
CA LEU A 219 19.36 -0.97 -12.66
C LEU A 219 18.01 -1.70 -12.59
N ALA A 220 17.78 -2.73 -13.41
CA ALA A 220 16.59 -3.57 -13.34
C ALA A 220 16.51 -4.34 -12.02
N ARG A 221 17.64 -4.88 -11.54
CA ARG A 221 17.77 -5.51 -10.22
C ARG A 221 17.45 -4.54 -9.09
N ALA A 222 18.13 -3.39 -9.04
CA ALA A 222 17.90 -2.35 -8.03
C ALA A 222 16.45 -1.83 -8.04
N SER A 223 15.77 -1.84 -9.19
CA SER A 223 14.36 -1.47 -9.30
C SER A 223 13.40 -2.50 -8.70
N LEU A 224 13.75 -3.79 -8.69
CA LEU A 224 12.97 -4.82 -7.97
C LEU A 224 13.27 -4.78 -6.47
N GLU A 225 14.55 -4.66 -6.10
CA GLU A 225 14.96 -4.49 -4.70
C GLU A 225 14.31 -3.25 -4.07
N ALA A 226 14.20 -2.13 -4.78
CA ALA A 226 13.50 -0.92 -4.34
C ALA A 226 12.04 -1.15 -3.95
N VAL A 227 11.34 -2.09 -4.59
CA VAL A 227 9.98 -2.48 -4.18
C VAL A 227 10.03 -3.26 -2.87
N ALA A 228 10.96 -4.21 -2.75
CA ALA A 228 11.08 -5.06 -1.58
C ALA A 228 11.59 -4.31 -0.32
N PHE A 229 12.50 -3.33 -0.49
CA PHE A 229 12.98 -2.47 0.59
C PHE A 229 11.87 -1.56 1.14
N GLN A 230 11.10 -0.87 0.28
CA GLN A 230 9.98 -0.03 0.75
C GLN A 230 8.93 -0.85 1.52
N VAL A 231 8.71 -2.11 1.14
CA VAL A 231 7.86 -3.05 1.89
C VAL A 231 8.50 -3.45 3.22
N MET A 232 9.81 -3.71 3.23
CA MET A 232 10.59 -4.02 4.43
C MET A 232 10.57 -2.89 5.46
N ASP A 233 10.70 -1.62 5.05
CA ASP A 233 10.60 -0.48 5.97
C ASP A 233 9.21 -0.42 6.64
N VAL A 234 8.14 -0.64 5.86
CA VAL A 234 6.77 -0.73 6.37
C VAL A 234 6.60 -1.91 7.34
N VAL A 235 7.15 -3.08 7.03
CA VAL A 235 7.06 -4.28 7.89
C VAL A 235 7.79 -4.08 9.22
N HIS A 236 9.02 -3.57 9.20
CA HIS A 236 9.79 -3.34 10.43
C HIS A 236 9.07 -2.38 11.37
N VAL A 237 8.48 -1.30 10.84
CA VAL A 237 7.67 -0.38 11.65
C VAL A 237 6.38 -1.06 12.14
N MET A 238 5.72 -1.91 11.35
CA MET A 238 4.54 -2.65 11.81
C MET A 238 4.84 -3.61 12.95
N GLN A 239 5.93 -4.39 12.85
CA GLN A 239 6.30 -5.33 13.91
C GLN A 239 6.61 -4.59 15.22
N GLU A 240 7.28 -3.45 15.13
CA GLU A 240 7.59 -2.60 16.29
C GLU A 240 6.33 -1.96 16.90
N GLU A 241 5.44 -1.38 16.10
CA GLU A 241 4.24 -0.70 16.61
C GLU A 241 3.11 -1.64 17.05
N ALA A 242 3.00 -2.83 16.45
CA ALA A 242 2.05 -3.84 16.88
C ALA A 242 2.55 -4.66 18.08
N GLY A 243 3.87 -4.80 18.24
CA GLY A 243 4.48 -5.78 19.15
C GLY A 243 4.25 -7.23 18.70
N ILE A 244 4.11 -7.45 17.38
CA ILE A 244 3.79 -8.76 16.78
C ILE A 244 4.76 -9.06 15.64
N GLU A 245 5.43 -10.22 15.69
CA GLU A 245 6.36 -10.66 14.64
C GLU A 245 5.63 -11.21 13.39
N LEU A 246 6.21 -10.97 12.20
CA LEU A 246 5.61 -11.39 10.94
C LEU A 246 5.85 -12.89 10.66
N SER A 247 4.95 -13.73 11.15
CA SER A 247 5.00 -15.20 10.99
C SER A 247 5.07 -15.71 9.53
N SER A 248 4.46 -14.97 8.61
CA SER A 248 4.55 -15.12 7.15
C SER A 248 3.91 -13.93 6.45
N LEU A 249 4.40 -13.57 5.26
CA LEU A 249 3.78 -12.58 4.38
C LEU A 249 2.97 -13.28 3.28
N ARG A 250 1.64 -13.12 3.31
CA ARG A 250 0.80 -13.49 2.15
C ARG A 250 0.91 -12.42 1.06
N VAL A 251 1.03 -12.84 -0.20
CA VAL A 251 1.26 -11.91 -1.32
C VAL A 251 0.24 -12.08 -2.44
N ASP A 252 -0.19 -10.96 -3.02
CA ASP A 252 -1.15 -10.93 -4.12
C ASP A 252 -0.89 -9.76 -5.09
N GLY A 253 -1.63 -9.72 -6.22
CA GLY A 253 -1.47 -8.70 -7.26
C GLY A 253 -0.37 -8.99 -8.29
N GLY A 254 -0.39 -8.26 -9.41
CA GLY A 254 0.31 -8.65 -10.65
C GLY A 254 1.83 -8.78 -10.62
N MET A 255 2.55 -8.32 -9.60
CA MET A 255 4.01 -8.54 -9.53
C MET A 255 4.42 -9.89 -8.91
N ILE A 256 3.50 -10.64 -8.28
CA ILE A 256 3.84 -11.91 -7.59
C ILE A 256 4.24 -13.05 -8.54
N GLU A 257 4.12 -12.84 -9.86
CA GLU A 257 4.67 -13.74 -10.88
C GLU A 257 6.17 -13.55 -11.10
N ASN A 258 6.75 -12.45 -10.62
CA ASN A 258 8.20 -12.24 -10.60
C ASN A 258 8.79 -13.01 -9.41
N ASN A 259 9.37 -14.18 -9.67
CA ASN A 259 9.89 -15.09 -8.67
C ASN A 259 11.11 -14.50 -7.95
N LEU A 260 11.93 -13.73 -8.67
CA LEU A 260 13.09 -13.02 -8.13
C LEU A 260 12.66 -11.98 -7.08
N LEU A 261 11.64 -11.16 -7.35
CA LEU A 261 11.11 -10.20 -6.39
C LEU A 261 10.57 -10.89 -5.13
N MET A 262 9.87 -12.02 -5.28
CA MET A 262 9.35 -12.78 -4.15
C MET A 262 10.46 -13.43 -3.31
N GLN A 263 11.58 -13.82 -3.93
CA GLN A 263 12.77 -14.30 -3.21
C GLN A 263 13.46 -13.15 -2.45
N ILE A 264 13.77 -12.04 -3.13
CA ILE A 264 14.34 -10.82 -2.51
C ILE A 264 13.49 -10.34 -1.34
N GLN A 265 12.16 -10.42 -1.44
CA GLN A 265 11.28 -10.04 -0.34
C GLN A 265 11.37 -10.99 0.86
N ALA A 266 11.48 -12.32 0.64
CA ALA A 266 11.68 -13.29 1.71
C ALA A 266 13.06 -13.12 2.37
N ASP A 267 14.09 -12.86 1.55
CA ASP A 267 15.46 -12.58 1.97
C ASP A 267 15.57 -11.34 2.86
N LEU A 268 14.90 -10.24 2.48
CA LEU A 268 14.95 -8.97 3.24
C LEU A 268 14.09 -8.97 4.51
N LEU A 269 13.01 -9.76 4.56
CA LEU A 269 12.10 -9.84 5.72
C LEU A 269 12.42 -10.94 6.73
N ASP A 270 13.35 -11.85 6.40
CA ASP A 270 13.58 -13.13 7.10
C ASP A 270 12.34 -14.02 7.27
N SER A 271 11.30 -13.78 6.48
CA SER A 271 9.97 -14.36 6.67
C SER A 271 9.47 -15.07 5.42
N LYS A 272 8.56 -16.02 5.62
CA LYS A 272 7.98 -16.84 4.55
C LYS A 272 7.10 -15.96 3.66
N VAL A 273 7.48 -15.77 2.41
CA VAL A 273 6.61 -15.16 1.39
C VAL A 273 5.74 -16.26 0.80
N VAL A 274 4.41 -16.09 0.80
CA VAL A 274 3.45 -17.14 0.46
C VAL A 274 2.45 -16.65 -0.58
N ARG A 275 2.54 -17.21 -1.79
CA ARG A 275 1.64 -16.91 -2.92
C ARG A 275 0.49 -17.91 -2.97
N PRO A 276 -0.79 -17.45 -3.02
CA PRO A 276 -1.95 -18.33 -3.19
C PRO A 276 -2.08 -18.84 -4.63
N VAL A 277 -2.97 -19.81 -4.85
CA VAL A 277 -3.39 -20.26 -6.19
C VAL A 277 -4.23 -19.21 -6.92
N VAL A 278 -4.97 -18.36 -6.18
CA VAL A 278 -5.76 -17.26 -6.74
C VAL A 278 -5.04 -15.93 -6.49
N SER A 279 -4.32 -15.43 -7.50
CA SER A 279 -3.55 -14.18 -7.44
C SER A 279 -4.42 -12.92 -7.28
N GLU A 280 -5.70 -12.98 -7.69
CA GLU A 280 -6.67 -11.87 -7.63
C GLU A 280 -7.48 -11.86 -6.32
N THR A 281 -6.78 -11.84 -5.18
CA THR A 281 -7.39 -11.88 -3.83
C THR A 281 -8.35 -10.70 -3.57
N THR A 282 -8.16 -9.57 -4.24
CA THR A 282 -9.02 -8.38 -4.10
C THR A 282 -10.43 -8.65 -4.63
N ALA A 283 -10.55 -9.29 -5.80
CA ALA A 283 -11.84 -9.71 -6.34
C ALA A 283 -12.44 -10.87 -5.52
N LEU A 284 -11.59 -11.81 -5.07
CA LEU A 284 -12.01 -12.94 -4.25
C LEU A 284 -12.59 -12.50 -2.90
N GLY A 285 -11.97 -11.51 -2.24
CA GLY A 285 -12.45 -10.96 -0.96
C GLY A 285 -13.82 -10.29 -1.08
N ALA A 286 -14.06 -9.55 -2.17
CA ALA A 286 -15.39 -8.98 -2.46
C ALA A 286 -16.43 -10.08 -2.74
N ALA A 287 -16.09 -11.12 -3.49
CA ALA A 287 -16.95 -12.27 -3.74
C ALA A 287 -17.29 -13.04 -2.45
N PHE A 288 -16.31 -13.21 -1.55
CA PHE A 288 -16.50 -13.83 -0.24
C PHE A 288 -17.42 -13.00 0.67
N ALA A 289 -17.21 -11.68 0.76
CA ALA A 289 -18.07 -10.81 1.57
C ALA A 289 -19.53 -10.81 1.08
N ALA A 290 -19.73 -10.72 -0.23
CA ALA A 290 -21.07 -10.82 -0.83
C ALA A 290 -21.69 -12.22 -0.65
N GLY A 291 -20.89 -13.28 -0.85
CA GLY A 291 -21.34 -14.67 -0.72
C GLY A 291 -21.73 -15.06 0.70
N LEU A 292 -21.01 -14.59 1.72
CA LEU A 292 -21.42 -14.72 3.13
C LEU A 292 -22.75 -13.97 3.38
N ALA A 293 -22.88 -12.75 2.88
CA ALA A 293 -24.07 -11.92 3.09
C ALA A 293 -25.36 -12.51 2.48
N VAL A 294 -25.25 -13.41 1.49
CA VAL A 294 -26.39 -14.11 0.86
C VAL A 294 -26.41 -15.63 1.13
N GLY A 295 -25.53 -16.15 2.00
CA GLY A 295 -25.53 -17.56 2.41
C GLY A 295 -24.99 -18.57 1.39
N VAL A 296 -24.16 -18.15 0.43
CA VAL A 296 -23.39 -19.06 -0.45
C VAL A 296 -22.29 -19.80 0.33
N TRP A 297 -21.74 -19.14 1.36
CA TRP A 297 -20.92 -19.74 2.40
C TRP A 297 -21.57 -19.49 3.75
N LYS A 298 -21.44 -20.43 4.68
CA LYS A 298 -22.03 -20.37 6.02
C LYS A 298 -21.26 -19.44 6.95
N ASP A 299 -19.93 -19.47 6.89
CA ASP A 299 -19.03 -18.76 7.81
C ASP A 299 -17.62 -18.60 7.23
N THR A 300 -16.74 -17.91 7.96
CA THR A 300 -15.35 -17.68 7.58
C THR A 300 -14.47 -18.94 7.66
N GLU A 301 -14.87 -20.00 8.39
CA GLU A 301 -14.09 -21.24 8.41
C GLU A 301 -14.20 -22.00 7.08
N GLU A 302 -15.37 -21.95 6.42
CA GLU A 302 -15.54 -22.46 5.05
C GLU A 302 -14.62 -21.72 4.08
N LEU A 303 -14.53 -20.39 4.18
CA LEU A 303 -13.63 -19.59 3.33
C LEU A 303 -12.16 -19.97 3.52
N VAL A 304 -11.70 -20.15 4.77
CA VAL A 304 -10.32 -20.57 5.07
C VAL A 304 -9.96 -21.89 4.38
N LYS A 305 -10.91 -22.84 4.28
CA LYS A 305 -10.71 -24.15 3.62
C LYS A 305 -10.53 -24.03 2.09
N THR A 306 -10.98 -22.94 1.47
CA THR A 306 -10.77 -22.66 0.02
C THR A 306 -9.41 -22.04 -0.30
N TRP A 307 -8.65 -21.58 0.71
CA TRP A 307 -7.37 -20.93 0.48
C TRP A 307 -6.25 -21.96 0.29
N HIS A 308 -5.67 -21.98 -0.93
CA HIS A 308 -4.62 -22.92 -1.31
C HIS A 308 -3.34 -22.18 -1.68
N VAL A 309 -2.19 -22.72 -1.25
CA VAL A 309 -0.86 -22.19 -1.54
C VAL A 309 -0.37 -22.70 -2.89
N ALA A 310 0.11 -21.79 -3.75
CA ALA A 310 0.79 -22.14 -5.00
C ALA A 310 2.30 -22.27 -4.82
N LYS A 311 2.93 -21.35 -4.06
CA LYS A 311 4.37 -21.34 -3.82
C LYS A 311 4.72 -20.62 -2.52
N VAL A 312 5.81 -21.07 -1.89
CA VAL A 312 6.43 -20.45 -0.71
C VAL A 312 7.89 -20.16 -1.03
N TRP A 313 8.37 -18.98 -0.66
CA TRP A 313 9.77 -18.59 -0.62
C TRP A 313 10.21 -18.43 0.84
N ARG A 314 11.51 -18.55 1.10
CA ARG A 314 12.14 -18.44 2.42
C ARG A 314 13.45 -17.66 2.25
N SER A 315 13.94 -17.01 3.30
CA SER A 315 15.27 -16.37 3.22
C SER A 315 16.35 -17.42 2.93
N GLU A 316 17.14 -17.15 1.91
CA GLU A 316 18.41 -17.81 1.59
C GLU A 316 19.60 -16.85 1.87
N MET A 317 19.31 -15.56 2.08
CA MET A 317 20.27 -14.51 2.43
C MET A 317 20.77 -14.59 3.89
N HIS A 318 22.08 -14.38 4.09
CA HIS A 318 22.72 -14.29 5.40
C HIS A 318 22.45 -12.94 6.09
N GLU A 319 22.42 -12.93 7.44
CA GLU A 319 22.09 -11.75 8.24
C GLU A 319 23.00 -10.54 7.93
N ASP A 320 24.32 -10.73 7.87
CA ASP A 320 25.27 -9.65 7.54
C ASP A 320 24.99 -9.00 6.18
N ALA A 321 24.59 -9.81 5.18
CA ALA A 321 24.29 -9.32 3.84
C ALA A 321 22.99 -8.49 3.85
N ARG A 322 21.95 -8.98 4.52
CA ARG A 322 20.70 -8.26 4.76
C ARG A 322 20.93 -6.95 5.51
N ALA A 323 21.72 -6.98 6.58
CA ALA A 323 22.06 -5.82 7.40
C ALA A 323 22.83 -4.76 6.60
N LYS A 324 23.82 -5.18 5.79
CA LYS A 324 24.53 -4.30 4.86
C LYS A 324 23.58 -3.66 3.84
N LEU A 325 22.79 -4.46 3.13
CA LEU A 325 21.84 -3.98 2.12
C LEU A 325 20.83 -2.99 2.73
N THR A 326 20.32 -3.28 3.93
CA THR A 326 19.40 -2.40 4.68
C THR A 326 20.07 -1.09 5.12
N SER A 327 21.34 -1.13 5.54
CA SER A 327 22.13 0.06 5.88
C SER A 327 22.38 0.93 4.65
N GLU A 328 22.66 0.32 3.50
CA GLU A 328 22.92 1.02 2.24
C GLU A 328 21.63 1.58 1.61
N TRP A 329 20.50 0.88 1.74
CA TRP A 329 19.17 1.40 1.41
C TRP A 329 18.82 2.66 2.23
N LYS A 330 19.03 2.65 3.55
CA LYS A 330 18.76 3.83 4.40
C LYS A 330 19.57 5.05 3.97
N LYS A 331 20.84 4.87 3.58
CA LYS A 331 21.66 5.94 2.97
C LYS A 331 21.08 6.45 1.65
N ALA A 332 20.43 5.60 0.85
CA ALA A 332 19.74 6.02 -0.38
C ALA A 332 18.47 6.83 -0.07
N ILE A 333 17.70 6.43 0.94
CA ILE A 333 16.55 7.20 1.47
C ILE A 333 16.99 8.61 1.89
N ASP A 334 18.07 8.74 2.67
CA ASP A 334 18.58 10.05 3.12
C ASP A 334 18.92 11.00 1.95
N ARG A 335 19.17 10.48 0.73
CA ARG A 335 19.49 11.28 -0.47
C ARG A 335 18.30 11.67 -1.34
N THR A 336 17.09 11.14 -1.09
CA THR A 336 15.87 11.60 -1.78
C THR A 336 15.16 12.75 -1.03
N LEU A 337 15.45 12.93 0.26
CA LEU A 337 14.77 13.90 1.11
C LEU A 337 15.22 15.35 0.87
N ASN A 338 14.28 16.28 1.04
CA ASN A 338 14.44 17.72 0.85
C ASN A 338 14.82 18.10 -0.60
N TRP A 339 14.30 17.36 -1.58
CA TRP A 339 14.64 17.58 -3.00
C TRP A 339 13.78 18.64 -3.69
N ALA A 340 12.51 18.76 -3.30
CA ALA A 340 11.61 19.79 -3.80
C ALA A 340 11.16 20.70 -2.65
N ASP A 341 11.03 21.99 -2.98
CA ASP A 341 10.50 23.05 -2.12
C ASP A 341 9.01 22.85 -1.76
#